data_AF-A0A532F0M3-F1
#
_entry.id   AF-A0A532F0M3-F1
#
_cell.length_a   1.000
_cell.length_b   1.000
_cell.length_c   1.000
_cell.angle_alpha   90.00
_cell.angle_beta   90.00
_cell.angle_gamma   90.00
#
_symmetry.space_group_name_H-M   'P 1'
#
loop_
_entity.id
_entity.type
_entity.pdbx_description
1 polymer ?
#
loop_
_entity_poly.entity_id
_entity_poly.type
_entity_poly.pdbx_seq_one_letter_code
_entity_poly.pdbx_strand_id
1 'polypeptide(L)'
;MDRDTVMSLWTTHKEERWPQVDSHLEGPLMTLDTVISGCVVYFLDSPEGLDPQRVSILEDCVADLDNLTGELDEDCGSYFQRLRQLGALLITTHHAI
;
A
#
# COMPACT_ATOMS: atom_id res chain seq x y z
N MET A 1 17.19 3.31 1.38
CA MET A 1 16.26 2.74 0.39
C MET A 1 15.66 3.91 -0.39
N ASP A 2 15.47 3.78 -1.70
CA ASP A 2 15.34 4.94 -2.59
C ASP A 2 13.89 5.40 -2.75
N ARG A 3 13.64 6.69 -2.47
CA ARG A 3 12.35 7.36 -2.70
C ARG A 3 11.91 7.24 -4.17
N ASP A 4 12.86 7.12 -5.09
CA ASP A 4 12.59 6.89 -6.51
C ASP A 4 11.91 5.54 -6.78
N THR A 5 12.23 4.51 -5.98
CA THR A 5 11.55 3.20 -6.08
C THR A 5 10.08 3.32 -5.68
N VAL A 6 9.80 4.02 -4.58
CA VAL A 6 8.43 4.28 -4.12
C VAL A 6 7.67 5.09 -5.16
N MET A 7 8.29 6.14 -5.72
CA MET A 7 7.68 6.99 -6.75
C MET A 7 7.35 6.21 -8.02
N SER A 8 8.26 5.37 -8.50
CA SER A 8 8.04 4.54 -9.69
C SER A 8 6.87 3.58 -9.48
N LEU A 9 6.84 2.87 -8.35
CA LEU A 9 5.79 1.89 -8.06
C LEU A 9 4.44 2.57 -7.85
N TRP A 10 4.44 3.73 -7.17
CA TRP A 10 3.25 4.55 -6.96
C TRP A 10 2.65 5.07 -8.26
N THR A 11 3.50 5.46 -9.21
CA THR A 11 3.04 5.96 -10.52
C THR A 11 2.25 4.88 -11.26
N THR A 12 2.78 3.65 -11.30
CA THR A 12 2.07 2.50 -11.88
C THR A 12 0.77 2.19 -11.12
N HIS A 13 0.78 2.20 -9.79
CA HIS A 13 -0.40 1.91 -8.98
C HIS A 13 -1.54 2.90 -9.21
N LYS A 14 -1.21 4.20 -9.21
CA LYS A 14 -2.18 5.29 -9.38
C LYS A 14 -2.85 5.31 -10.77
N GLU A 15 -2.14 4.84 -11.79
CA GLU A 15 -2.66 4.76 -13.16
C GLU A 15 -3.48 3.50 -13.43
N GLU A 16 -3.29 2.45 -12.62
CA GLU A 16 -4.05 1.21 -12.74
C GLU A 16 -5.51 1.44 -12.34
N ARG A 17 -6.43 0.85 -13.10
CA ARG A 17 -7.83 0.85 -12.75
C ARG A 17 -8.07 -0.04 -11.53
N TRP A 18 -8.99 0.37 -10.64
CA TRP A 18 -9.49 -0.49 -9.58
C TRP A 18 -9.95 -1.85 -10.14
N PRO A 19 -9.42 -2.98 -9.64
CA PRO A 19 -9.74 -4.29 -10.18
C PRO A 19 -11.16 -4.73 -9.79
N GLN A 20 -11.71 -5.67 -10.55
CA GLN A 20 -12.94 -6.34 -10.14
C GLN A 20 -12.63 -7.28 -8.97
N VAL A 21 -13.36 -7.13 -7.87
CA VAL A 21 -13.24 -7.94 -6.66
C VAL A 21 -14.63 -8.35 -6.19
N ASP A 22 -14.70 -9.39 -5.36
CA ASP A 22 -15.97 -9.78 -4.75
C ASP A 22 -16.52 -8.67 -3.85
N SER A 23 -17.83 -8.49 -3.89
CA SER A 23 -18.52 -7.39 -3.19
C SER A 23 -18.31 -7.39 -1.67
N HIS A 24 -18.06 -8.57 -1.08
CA HIS A 24 -17.79 -8.70 0.35
C HIS A 24 -16.35 -8.28 0.73
N LEU A 25 -15.41 -8.33 -0.22
CA LEU A 25 -14.02 -7.90 -0.04
C LEU A 25 -13.80 -6.44 -0.47
N GLU A 26 -14.66 -5.90 -1.33
CA GLU A 26 -14.50 -4.57 -1.91
C GLU A 26 -14.36 -3.46 -0.85
N GLY A 27 -15.24 -3.43 0.16
CA GLY A 27 -15.20 -2.42 1.22
C GLY A 27 -13.89 -2.43 2.04
N PRO A 28 -13.48 -3.58 2.59
CA PRO A 28 -12.18 -3.73 3.24
C PRO A 28 -11.01 -3.32 2.35
N LEU A 29 -10.95 -3.81 1.10
CA LEU A 29 -9.86 -3.52 0.17
C LEU A 29 -9.78 -2.03 -0.20
N MET A 30 -10.91 -1.36 -0.41
CA MET A 30 -10.93 0.09 -0.66
C MET A 30 -10.40 0.89 0.54
N THR A 31 -10.69 0.43 1.75
CA THR A 31 -10.19 1.07 2.99
C THR A 31 -8.67 0.93 3.06
N LEU A 32 -8.15 -0.27 2.84
CA LEU A 32 -6.71 -0.54 2.83
C LEU A 32 -6.00 0.27 1.74
N ASP A 33 -6.54 0.31 0.52
CA ASP A 33 -5.99 1.10 -0.58
C ASP A 33 -5.92 2.59 -0.24
N THR A 34 -7.00 3.14 0.33
CA THR A 34 -7.07 4.56 0.72
C THR A 34 -6.00 4.90 1.76
N VAL A 35 -5.87 4.08 2.81
CA VAL A 35 -4.94 4.34 3.91
C VAL A 35 -3.49 4.21 3.45
N ILE A 36 -3.16 3.12 2.75
CA ILE A 36 -1.80 2.87 2.25
C ILE A 36 -1.42 3.95 1.23
N SER A 37 -2.30 4.26 0.27
CA SER A 37 -2.08 5.31 -0.72
C SER A 37 -1.89 6.69 -0.08
N GLY A 38 -2.65 7.01 0.96
CA GLY A 38 -2.47 8.24 1.73
C GLY A 38 -1.09 8.34 2.39
N CYS A 39 -0.58 7.23 2.92
CA CYS A 39 0.77 7.15 3.48
C CYS A 39 1.85 7.31 2.39
N VAL A 40 1.65 6.70 1.21
CA VAL A 40 2.54 6.85 0.05
C VAL A 40 2.63 8.31 -0.38
N VAL A 41 1.49 8.98 -0.59
CA VAL A 41 1.45 10.40 -0.96
C VAL A 41 2.14 11.26 0.08
N TYR A 42 1.82 11.07 1.36
CA TYR A 42 2.46 11.81 2.45
C TYR A 42 3.99 11.63 2.46
N PHE A 43 4.46 10.40 2.34
CA PHE A 43 5.90 10.10 2.30
C PHE A 43 6.58 10.77 1.10
N LEU A 44 5.95 10.79 -0.07
CA LEU A 44 6.51 11.42 -1.27
C LEU A 44 6.53 12.95 -1.16
N ASP A 45 5.54 13.55 -0.50
CA ASP A 45 5.41 15.00 -0.34
C ASP A 45 6.24 15.58 0.82
N SER A 46 6.52 14.79 1.87
CA SER A 46 7.31 15.23 3.03
C SER A 46 8.75 14.72 2.97
N PRO A 47 9.78 15.57 3.14
CA PRO A 47 11.18 15.12 3.22
C PRO A 47 11.50 14.34 4.50
N GLU A 48 10.73 14.51 5.57
CA GLU A 48 10.93 13.85 6.86
C GLU A 48 10.50 12.37 6.88
N GLY A 49 9.69 11.95 5.91
CA GLY A 49 9.14 10.58 5.85
C GLY A 49 7.89 10.40 6.71
N LEU A 50 7.55 9.16 7.06
CA LEU A 50 6.40 8.87 7.92
C LEU A 50 6.74 9.06 9.40
N ASP A 51 5.76 9.45 10.21
CA ASP A 51 5.85 9.38 11.67
C ASP A 51 5.50 7.97 12.21
N PRO A 52 5.86 7.66 13.47
CA PRO A 52 5.63 6.34 14.05
C PRO A 52 4.16 5.89 14.10
N GLN A 53 3.21 6.83 14.24
CA GLN A 53 1.79 6.49 14.27
C GLN A 53 1.32 6.01 12.89
N ARG A 54 1.72 6.72 11.83
CA ARG A 54 1.43 6.32 10.44
C ARG A 54 2.07 4.97 10.09
N VAL A 55 3.28 4.70 10.59
CA VAL A 55 3.95 3.41 10.38
C VAL A 55 3.21 2.27 11.06
N SER A 56 2.78 2.43 12.32
CA SER A 56 2.00 1.40 13.02
C SER A 56 0.67 1.10 12.30
N ILE A 57 -0.04 2.14 11.83
CA ILE A 57 -1.26 1.96 11.02
C ILE A 57 -0.96 1.19 9.73
N LEU A 58 0.18 1.51 9.10
CA LEU A 58 0.59 0.89 7.85
C LEU A 58 0.97 -0.60 8.03
N GLU A 59 1.60 -0.95 9.15
CA GLU A 59 1.89 -2.34 9.52
C GLU A 59 0.60 -3.16 9.65
N ASP A 60 -0.39 -2.64 10.38
CA ASP A 60 -1.70 -3.28 10.54
C ASP A 60 -2.39 -3.44 9.18
N CYS A 61 -2.38 -2.41 8.34
CA CYS A 61 -2.98 -2.45 7.00
C CYS A 61 -2.29 -3.47 6.08
N VAL A 62 -0.95 -3.58 6.13
CA VAL A 62 -0.21 -4.56 5.34
C VAL A 62 -0.52 -5.99 5.83
N ALA A 63 -0.64 -6.20 7.14
CA ALA A 63 -1.03 -7.50 7.69
C ALA A 63 -2.46 -7.89 7.29
N ASP A 64 -3.41 -6.96 7.36
CA ASP A 64 -4.79 -7.18 6.92
C ASP A 64 -4.86 -7.47 5.41
N LEU A 65 -4.06 -6.76 4.60
CA LEU A 65 -3.97 -7.01 3.16
C LEU A 65 -3.37 -8.40 2.86
N ASP A 66 -2.32 -8.81 3.58
CA ASP A 66 -1.73 -10.15 3.45
C ASP A 66 -2.76 -11.25 3.80
N ASN A 67 -3.67 -11.00 4.76
CA ASN A 67 -4.75 -11.94 5.09
C ASN A 67 -5.82 -12.03 3.99
N LEU A 68 -6.22 -10.90 3.40
CA LEU A 68 -7.26 -10.85 2.38
C LEU A 68 -6.77 -11.33 1.01
N THR A 69 -5.48 -11.13 0.69
CA THR A 69 -4.92 -11.50 -0.62
C THR A 69 -4.86 -13.01 -0.86
N GLY A 70 -4.92 -13.83 0.18
CA GLY A 70 -5.03 -15.30 0.04
C GLY A 70 -6.35 -15.76 -0.58
N GLU A 71 -7.37 -14.91 -0.59
CA GLU A 71 -8.72 -15.19 -1.12
C GLU A 71 -8.96 -14.54 -2.50
N LEU A 72 -7.98 -13.80 -3.03
CA LEU A 72 -8.13 -13.05 -4.27
C LEU A 72 -7.77 -13.87 -5.51
N ASP A 73 -8.52 -13.63 -6.58
CA ASP A 73 -8.22 -14.16 -7.92
C ASP A 73 -6.90 -13.59 -8.47
N GLU A 74 -6.21 -14.36 -9.33
CA GLU A 74 -4.94 -13.95 -9.95
C GLU A 74 -5.06 -12.62 -10.72
N ASP A 75 -6.24 -12.31 -11.27
CA ASP A 75 -6.49 -11.12 -12.07
C ASP A 75 -6.46 -9.81 -11.25
N CYS A 76 -6.85 -9.83 -9.98
CA CYS A 76 -6.75 -8.66 -9.09
C CYS A 76 -5.47 -8.66 -8.23
N GLY A 77 -4.76 -9.78 -8.18
CA GLY A 77 -3.56 -9.97 -7.37
C GLY A 77 -2.45 -8.96 -7.67
N SER A 78 -2.24 -8.56 -8.93
CA SER A 78 -1.17 -7.62 -9.27
C SER A 78 -1.36 -6.21 -8.67
N TYR A 79 -2.60 -5.74 -8.58
CA TYR A 79 -2.94 -4.43 -7.98
C TYR A 79 -2.62 -4.45 -6.48
N PHE A 80 -3.18 -5.42 -5.76
CA PHE A 80 -3.02 -5.50 -4.31
C PHE A 80 -1.61 -5.93 -3.90
N GLN A 81 -0.91 -6.70 -4.73
CA GLN A 81 0.51 -6.98 -4.51
C GLN A 81 1.36 -5.71 -4.60
N ARG A 82 1.09 -4.81 -5.56
CA ARG A 82 1.78 -3.51 -5.62
C ARG A 82 1.46 -2.64 -4.42
N LEU A 83 0.20 -2.58 -4.00
CA LEU A 83 -0.23 -1.87 -2.80
C LEU A 83 0.53 -2.37 -1.56
N ARG A 84 0.61 -3.69 -1.40
CA ARG A 84 1.35 -4.36 -0.33
C ARG A 84 2.85 -4.06 -0.37
N GLN A 85 3.45 -4.06 -1.56
CA GLN A 85 4.84 -3.69 -1.76
C GLN A 85 5.11 -2.23 -1.38
N LEU A 86 4.24 -1.30 -1.78
CA LEU A 86 4.32 0.10 -1.35
C LEU A 86 4.33 0.19 0.18
N GLY A 87 3.36 -0.40 0.86
CA GLY A 87 3.30 -0.40 2.33
C GLY A 87 4.59 -0.93 2.98
N ALA A 88 5.08 -2.08 2.53
CA ALA A 88 6.29 -2.70 3.04
C ALA A 88 7.55 -1.83 2.83
N LEU A 89 7.67 -1.14 1.69
CA LEU A 89 8.78 -0.24 1.40
C LEU A 89 8.80 0.96 2.36
N LEU A 90 7.63 1.54 2.66
CA LEU A 90 7.53 2.67 3.60
C LEU A 90 7.90 2.25 5.03
N ILE A 91 7.39 1.11 5.51
CA ILE A 91 7.74 0.55 6.82
C ILE A 91 9.26 0.31 6.93
N THR A 92 9.83 -0.36 5.93
CA THR A 92 11.27 -0.65 5.91
C THR A 92 12.11 0.62 5.87
N THR A 93 11.65 1.64 5.14
CA THR A 93 12.34 2.93 5.06
C THR A 93 12.36 3.63 6.41
N HIS A 94 11.26 3.63 7.16
CA HIS A 94 11.21 4.22 8.50
C HIS A 94 12.12 3.49 9.49
N HIS A 95 12.15 2.16 9.47
CA HIS A 95 13.01 1.37 10.37
C HIS A 95 14.51 1.44 10.06
N ALA A 96 14.87 1.95 8.88
CA ALA A 96 16.27 2.13 8.47
C ALA A 96 16.87 3.49 8.88
N ILE A 97 16.06 4.40 9.44
CA ILE A 97 16.44 5.73 9.93
C ILE A 97 16.72 5.65 11.43
#